data_AF-A0A328C6A9-F1
#
_entry.id   AF-A0A328C6A9-F1
#
_cell.length_a   1.000
_cell.length_b   1.000
_cell.length_c   1.000
_cell.angle_alpha   90.00
_cell.angle_beta   90.00
_cell.angle_gamma   90.00
#
_symmetry.space_group_name_H-M   'P 1'
#
loop_
_entity.id
_entity.type
_entity.pdbx_description
1 polymer ?
#
loop_
_entity_poly.entity_id
_entity_poly.type
_entity_poly.pdbx_seq_one_letter_code
_entity_poly.pdbx_strand_id
1 'polypeptide(L)'
;MIQRLPTFAEFPKHIMTLTLSGKVLRYQRTYRPRTGSWYVDIFDRDEKPLLLGRRLVGQQVVAGPEVLGVDGLIYARGPDEPRREDLGEALREYYVELDVLTPEVEDVADAFIVSVESNEEVP
;
A
#
# COMPACT_ATOMS: atom_id res chain seq x y z
N MET A 1 -5.54 -13.90 -1.74
CA MET A 1 -6.49 -12.80 -2.06
C MET A 1 -5.76 -11.51 -2.47
N ILE A 2 -6.38 -10.65 -3.29
CA ILE A 2 -5.95 -9.25 -3.51
C ILE A 2 -7.01 -8.30 -2.96
N GLN A 3 -6.60 -7.32 -2.16
CA GLN A 3 -7.48 -6.32 -1.55
C GLN A 3 -6.91 -4.91 -1.73
N ARG A 4 -7.70 -3.99 -2.29
CA ARG A 4 -7.33 -2.56 -2.32
C ARG A 4 -7.46 -1.94 -0.92
N LEU A 5 -6.41 -1.26 -0.48
CA LEU A 5 -6.41 -0.52 0.78
C LEU A 5 -7.05 0.87 0.57
N PRO A 6 -7.86 1.36 1.52
CA PRO A 6 -8.47 2.69 1.39
C PRO A 6 -7.41 3.78 1.28
N THR A 7 -7.63 4.79 0.43
CA THR A 7 -6.76 5.96 0.27
C THR A 7 -7.57 7.23 0.51
N PHE A 8 -7.01 8.16 1.27
CA PHE A 8 -7.70 9.39 1.69
C PHE A 8 -6.87 10.61 1.32
N ALA A 9 -6.83 10.95 0.03
CA ALA A 9 -5.96 12.00 -0.50
C ALA A 9 -6.21 13.38 0.13
N GLU A 10 -7.46 13.66 0.54
CA GLU A 10 -7.86 14.92 1.17
C GLU A 10 -7.28 15.12 2.59
N PHE A 11 -6.79 14.06 3.23
CA PHE A 11 -6.35 14.08 4.62
C PHE A 11 -4.85 13.87 4.72
N PRO A 12 -4.00 14.93 4.83
CA PRO A 12 -2.54 14.83 4.75
C PRO A 12 -1.88 14.00 5.87
N LYS A 13 -2.68 13.53 6.83
CA LYS A 13 -2.32 12.47 7.76
C LYS A 13 -3.58 11.70 8.12
N HIS A 14 -3.53 10.38 8.03
CA HIS A 14 -4.62 9.51 8.48
C HIS A 14 -4.10 8.19 9.03
N ILE A 15 -4.90 7.60 9.91
CA ILE A 15 -4.59 6.37 10.59
C ILE A 15 -5.77 5.44 10.40
N MET A 16 -5.49 4.19 10.05
CA MET A 16 -6.51 3.15 9.96
C MET A 16 -6.04 1.88 10.63
N THR A 17 -7.01 1.09 11.06
CA THR A 17 -6.78 -0.28 11.50
C THR A 17 -7.05 -1.20 10.32
N LEU A 18 -6.05 -1.99 9.94
CA LEU A 18 -6.18 -3.01 8.91
C LEU A 18 -6.29 -4.38 9.60
N THR A 19 -7.14 -5.25 9.08
CA THR A 19 -7.16 -6.67 9.44
C THR A 19 -6.75 -7.48 8.21
N LEU A 20 -5.51 -7.95 8.19
CA LEU A 20 -4.90 -8.64 7.05
C LEU A 20 -4.58 -10.07 7.47
N SER A 21 -5.19 -11.06 6.81
CA SER A 21 -5.06 -12.49 7.13
C SER A 21 -5.15 -12.78 8.64
N GLY A 22 -6.14 -12.18 9.31
CA GLY A 22 -6.40 -12.33 10.75
C GLY A 22 -5.52 -11.48 11.68
N LYS A 23 -4.53 -10.76 11.16
CA LYS A 23 -3.67 -9.86 11.96
C LYS A 23 -4.17 -8.43 11.93
N VAL A 24 -4.26 -7.84 13.12
CA VAL A 24 -4.64 -6.43 13.30
C VAL A 24 -3.37 -5.57 13.27
N LEU A 25 -3.36 -4.58 12.39
CA LEU A 25 -2.26 -3.64 12.21
C LEU A 25 -2.79 -2.21 12.29
N ARG A 26 -2.00 -1.32 12.88
CA ARG A 26 -2.23 0.12 12.80
C ARG A 26 -1.39 0.68 11.64
N TYR A 27 -2.06 1.24 10.66
CA TYR A 27 -1.46 1.76 9.44
C TYR A 27 -1.61 3.28 9.41
N GLN A 28 -0.51 4.00 9.57
CA GLN A 28 -0.47 5.46 9.56
C GLN A 28 0.14 5.96 8.27
N ARG A 29 -0.57 6.82 7.55
CA ARG A 29 -0.07 7.54 6.38
C ARG A 29 0.10 9.01 6.70
N THR A 30 1.18 9.60 6.21
CA THR A 30 1.50 11.01 6.37
C THR A 30 2.09 11.57 5.08
N TYR A 31 1.46 12.62 4.56
CA TYR A 31 1.98 13.41 3.46
C TYR A 31 3.02 14.40 3.97
N ARG A 32 4.16 14.51 3.26
CA ARG A 32 5.23 15.46 3.58
C ARG A 32 5.36 16.49 2.44
N PRO A 33 4.91 17.75 2.64
CA PRO A 33 4.93 18.78 1.59
C PRO A 33 6.35 19.10 1.06
N ARG A 34 7.36 18.99 1.92
CA ARG A 34 8.76 19.24 1.53
C ARG A 34 9.21 18.33 0.39
N THR A 35 8.84 17.05 0.45
CA THR A 35 9.20 16.03 -0.56
C THR A 35 8.07 15.74 -1.55
N GLY A 36 6.88 16.29 -1.33
CA GLY A 36 5.70 16.04 -2.16
C GLY A 36 5.24 14.59 -2.13
N SER A 37 5.52 13.85 -1.05
CA SER A 37 5.31 12.39 -1.03
C SER A 37 4.60 11.91 0.22
N TRP A 38 3.93 10.77 0.05
CA TRP A 38 3.36 10.00 1.13
C TRP A 38 4.38 9.08 1.78
N TYR A 39 4.20 8.90 3.08
CA TYR A 39 4.98 8.00 3.91
C TYR A 39 4.05 7.15 4.74
N VAL A 40 4.45 5.91 5.01
CA VAL A 40 3.73 5.00 5.89
C VAL A 40 4.59 4.59 7.09
N ASP A 41 3.91 4.52 8.23
CA ASP A 41 4.32 3.81 9.43
C ASP A 41 3.32 2.67 9.69
N ILE A 42 3.81 1.48 10.03
CA ILE A 42 3.02 0.30 10.36
C ILE A 42 3.40 -0.15 11.77
N PHE A 43 2.38 -0.39 12.59
CA PHE A 43 2.52 -0.91 13.94
C PHE A 43 1.67 -2.16 14.10
N ASP A 44 2.06 -3.04 15.02
CA ASP A 44 1.19 -4.12 15.45
C ASP A 44 0.05 -3.60 16.35
N ARG A 45 -0.78 -4.53 16.84
CA ARG A 45 -1.93 -4.21 17.71
C ARG A 45 -1.53 -3.56 19.03
N ASP A 46 -0.29 -3.75 19.48
CA ASP A 46 0.25 -3.28 20.75
C ASP A 46 1.05 -1.96 20.56
N GLU A 47 0.86 -1.30 19.41
CA GLU A 47 1.54 -0.08 18.97
C GLU A 47 3.07 -0.21 18.84
N LYS A 48 3.59 -1.44 18.76
CA LYS A 48 5.00 -1.68 18.49
C LYS A 48 5.28 -1.41 17.00
N PRO A 49 6.31 -0.62 16.67
CA PRO A 49 6.64 -0.34 15.28
C PRO A 49 7.13 -1.60 14.56
N LEU A 50 6.54 -1.86 13.40
CA LEU A 50 6.96 -2.89 12.44
C LEU A 50 7.71 -2.28 11.26
N LEU A 51 7.23 -1.13 10.77
CA LEU A 51 7.84 -0.36 9.69
C LEU A 51 7.64 1.12 9.95
N LEU A 52 8.66 1.96 9.71
CA LEU A 52 8.56 3.40 9.90
C LEU A 52 9.11 4.16 8.69
N GLY A 53 8.44 5.25 8.33
CA GLY A 53 8.91 6.24 7.38
C GLY A 53 9.12 5.70 5.97
N ARG A 54 8.40 4.65 5.57
CA ARG A 54 8.52 4.11 4.21
C ARG A 54 7.85 5.06 3.23
N ARG A 55 8.63 5.59 2.29
CA ARG A 55 8.13 6.50 1.25
C ARG A 55 7.35 5.73 0.19
N LEU A 56 6.20 6.24 -0.21
CA LEU A 56 5.33 5.67 -1.25
C LEU A 56 5.53 6.43 -2.58
N VAL A 57 6.26 5.82 -3.49
CA VAL A 57 6.64 6.33 -4.82
C VAL A 57 6.74 5.19 -5.81
N GLY A 58 6.42 5.45 -7.08
CA GLY A 58 6.43 4.47 -8.14
C GLY A 58 5.78 3.15 -7.73
N GLN A 59 6.29 2.05 -8.30
CA GLN A 59 5.86 0.70 -8.00
C GLN A 59 6.80 0.06 -6.96
N GLN A 60 6.27 -0.41 -5.83
CA GLN A 60 7.10 -1.03 -4.81
C GLN A 60 6.34 -1.95 -3.85
N VAL A 61 7.06 -2.95 -3.32
CA VAL A 61 6.67 -3.64 -2.10
C VAL A 61 6.99 -2.75 -0.91
N VAL A 62 5.96 -2.38 -0.16
CA VAL A 62 6.02 -1.54 1.04
C VAL A 62 6.46 -2.35 2.24
N ALA A 63 5.81 -3.49 2.45
CA ALA A 63 6.06 -4.41 3.57
C ALA A 63 5.71 -5.83 3.14
N GLY A 64 6.54 -6.80 3.50
CA GLY A 64 6.33 -8.21 3.20
C GLY A 64 6.07 -9.06 4.45
N PRO A 65 6.02 -10.39 4.30
CA PRO A 65 5.67 -11.33 5.36
C PRO A 65 6.55 -11.21 6.61
N GLU A 66 7.85 -10.98 6.46
CA GLU A 66 8.77 -10.86 7.59
C GLU A 66 8.48 -9.63 8.46
N VAL A 67 8.02 -8.54 7.84
CA VAL A 67 7.68 -7.29 8.53
C VAL A 67 6.27 -7.37 9.11
N LEU A 68 5.33 -7.85 8.30
CA LEU A 68 3.92 -7.87 8.66
C LEU A 68 3.58 -9.04 9.57
N GLY A 69 4.35 -10.12 9.55
CA GLY A 69 4.05 -11.40 10.19
C GLY A 69 2.72 -11.99 9.73
N VAL A 70 2.45 -11.93 8.43
CA VAL A 70 1.31 -12.52 7.72
C VAL A 70 1.79 -13.07 6.38
N ASP A 71 1.07 -14.03 5.79
CA ASP A 71 1.42 -14.61 4.48
C ASP A 71 0.94 -13.72 3.32
N GLY A 72 1.43 -12.48 3.28
CA GLY A 72 1.13 -11.53 2.23
C GLY A 72 2.05 -10.32 2.26
N LEU A 73 1.87 -9.45 1.28
CA LEU A 73 2.61 -8.20 1.14
C LEU A 73 1.67 -7.01 0.94
N ILE A 74 2.14 -5.85 1.37
CA ILE A 74 1.56 -4.57 0.98
C ILE A 74 2.37 -4.03 -0.18
N TYR A 75 1.70 -3.79 -1.29
CA TYR A 75 2.25 -3.19 -2.49
C TYR A 75 1.67 -1.78 -2.68
N ALA A 76 2.48 -0.85 -3.16
CA ALA A 76 2.05 0.50 -3.50
C ALA A 76 2.42 0.83 -4.94
N ARG A 77 1.50 1.53 -5.60
CA ARG A 77 1.70 2.21 -6.87
C ARG A 77 1.42 3.70 -6.64
N GLY A 78 2.46 4.50 -6.60
CA GLY A 78 2.38 5.95 -6.53
C GLY A 78 2.97 6.60 -7.79
N PRO A 79 3.00 7.93 -7.84
CA PRO A 79 3.71 8.63 -8.91
C PRO A 79 5.21 8.35 -8.82
N ASP A 80 5.85 8.11 -9.98
CA ASP A 80 7.32 7.99 -10.07
C ASP A 80 8.01 9.30 -9.67
N GLU A 81 7.39 10.42 -10.06
CA GLU A 81 7.79 11.78 -9.70
C GLU A 81 6.68 12.44 -8.86
N PRO A 82 6.79 12.40 -7.52
CA PRO A 82 5.76 12.94 -6.65
C PRO A 82 5.62 14.45 -6.81
N ARG A 83 4.40 14.90 -7.09
CA ARG A 83 4.06 16.32 -7.27
C ARG A 83 3.40 16.83 -6.02
N ARG A 84 3.63 18.11 -5.69
CA ARG A 84 3.07 18.67 -4.45
C ARG A 84 1.56 18.78 -4.49
N GLU A 85 1.05 18.95 -5.69
CA GLU A 85 -0.35 19.11 -6.05
C GLU A 85 -1.08 17.76 -6.04
N ASP A 86 -0.36 16.65 -6.24
CA ASP A 86 -0.89 15.30 -6.13
C ASP A 86 -0.86 14.85 -4.67
N LEU A 87 -1.94 15.16 -3.95
CA LEU A 87 -2.15 14.75 -2.57
C LEU A 87 -2.44 13.24 -2.43
N GLY A 88 -1.92 12.39 -3.33
CA GLY A 88 -2.14 10.95 -3.33
C GLY A 88 -3.36 10.51 -4.12
N GLU A 89 -3.83 11.33 -5.06
CA GLU A 89 -4.87 10.92 -6.01
C GLU A 89 -4.38 9.79 -6.90
N ALA A 90 -3.09 9.79 -7.25
CA ALA A 90 -2.46 8.71 -8.01
C ALA A 90 -1.98 7.54 -7.14
N LEU A 91 -2.00 7.67 -5.81
CA LEU A 91 -1.56 6.60 -4.91
C LEU A 91 -2.60 5.48 -4.87
N ARG A 92 -2.15 4.25 -5.09
CA ARG A 92 -2.91 3.01 -4.92
C ARG A 92 -2.10 2.07 -4.05
N GLU A 93 -2.78 1.38 -3.14
CA GLU A 93 -2.14 0.43 -2.23
C GLU A 93 -2.98 -0.84 -2.17
N TYR A 94 -2.31 -1.98 -2.13
CA TYR A 94 -2.93 -3.28 -2.19
C TYR A 94 -2.30 -4.20 -1.14
N TYR A 95 -3.13 -5.03 -0.52
CA TYR A 95 -2.68 -6.23 0.16
C TYR A 95 -2.82 -7.42 -0.79
N VAL A 96 -1.76 -8.21 -0.92
CA VAL A 96 -1.70 -9.39 -1.78
C VAL A 96 -1.20 -10.57 -0.94
N GLU A 97 -2.03 -11.60 -0.79
CA GLU A 97 -1.59 -12.83 -0.12
C GLU A 97 -0.61 -13.61 -1.02
N LEU A 98 0.37 -14.26 -0.40
CA LEU A 98 1.45 -14.94 -1.12
C LEU A 98 0.97 -16.12 -1.97
N ASP A 99 -0.13 -16.77 -1.57
CA ASP A 99 -0.73 -17.88 -2.32
C ASP A 99 -1.29 -17.46 -3.70
N VAL A 100 -1.50 -16.15 -3.90
CA VAL A 100 -1.88 -15.54 -5.17
C VAL A 100 -0.65 -15.15 -6.01
N LEU A 101 0.51 -15.00 -5.39
CA LEU A 101 1.77 -14.72 -6.09
C LEU A 101 2.34 -16.04 -6.62
N THR A 102 1.89 -16.50 -7.80
CA THR A 102 2.60 -17.57 -8.51
C THR A 102 3.98 -17.06 -8.97
N PRO A 103 5.00 -17.90 -9.23
CA PRO A 103 6.33 -17.46 -9.67
C PRO A 103 6.33 -16.69 -11.01
N GLU A 104 5.21 -16.68 -11.74
CA GLU A 104 4.97 -15.81 -12.87
C GLU A 104 4.66 -14.36 -12.45
N VAL A 105 4.53 -14.06 -11.15
CA VAL A 105 3.92 -12.83 -10.62
C VAL A 105 4.89 -11.78 -10.08
N GLU A 106 6.19 -12.08 -10.02
CA GLU A 106 7.19 -11.04 -9.72
C GLU A 106 7.18 -9.92 -10.78
N ASP A 107 6.87 -10.23 -12.05
CA ASP A 107 6.64 -9.25 -13.14
C ASP A 107 5.16 -8.81 -13.27
N VAL A 108 4.23 -9.42 -12.52
CA VAL A 108 2.77 -9.27 -12.72
C VAL A 108 2.10 -8.47 -11.61
N ALA A 109 2.79 -8.07 -10.52
CA ALA A 109 2.24 -7.01 -9.68
C ALA A 109 1.84 -5.78 -10.53
N ASP A 110 2.59 -5.49 -11.60
CA ASP A 110 2.28 -4.46 -12.58
C ASP A 110 1.15 -4.86 -13.56
N ALA A 111 1.19 -6.06 -14.14
CA ALA A 111 0.20 -6.49 -15.14
C ALA A 111 -1.17 -6.91 -14.53
N PHE A 112 -1.20 -7.42 -13.30
CA PHE A 112 -2.41 -7.82 -12.59
C PHE A 112 -3.15 -6.61 -12.01
N ILE A 113 -2.45 -5.63 -11.45
CA ILE A 113 -3.10 -4.39 -10.98
C ILE A 113 -3.73 -3.65 -12.16
N VAL A 114 -3.05 -3.61 -13.32
CA VAL A 114 -3.63 -3.09 -14.57
C VAL A 114 -4.88 -3.89 -14.98
N SER A 115 -4.88 -5.22 -14.85
CA SER A 115 -6.04 -6.05 -15.20
C SER A 115 -7.23 -5.89 -14.22
N VAL A 116 -6.97 -5.64 -12.93
CA VAL A 116 -8.00 -5.37 -11.93
C VAL A 116 -8.62 -3.98 -12.14
N GLU A 117 -7.81 -2.96 -12.44
CA GLU A 117 -8.32 -1.61 -12.78
C GLU A 117 -9.05 -1.58 -14.14
N SER A 118 -8.68 -2.44 -15.09
CA SER A 118 -9.36 -2.55 -16.40
C SER A 118 -10.70 -3.28 -16.34
N ASN A 119 -11.03 -3.94 -15.23
CA ASN A 119 -12.31 -4.62 -15.00
C ASN A 119 -13.30 -3.78 -14.16
N GLU A 120 -12.95 -2.55 -13.78
CA GLU A 120 -13.89 -1.57 -13.21
C GLU A 120 -14.65 -0.76 -14.29
N GLU A 121 -14.50 -1.07 -15.59
CA GLU A 121 -15.46 -0.66 -16.61
C GLU A 121 -16.51 -1.75 -16.84
N VAL A 122 -17.79 -1.33 -16.75
CA VAL A 122 -19.08 -2.02 -16.95
C VAL A 122 -19.79 -2.36 -15.62
N PRO A 123 -21.01 -1.83 -15.37
CA PRO A 123 -21.99 -1.29 -16.33
C PRO A 123 -22.06 0.24 -16.44
#